data_AF-A0A1H0S3F6-F1
#
_entry.id   AF-A0A1H0S3F6-F1
#
_cell.length_a   1.000
_cell.length_b   1.000
_cell.length_c   1.000
_cell.angle_alpha   90.00
_cell.angle_beta   90.00
_cell.angle_gamma   90.00
#
_symmetry.space_group_name_H-M   'P 1'
#
loop_
_entity.id
_entity.type
_entity.pdbx_description
1 polymer ?
#
loop_
_entity_poly.entity_id
_entity_poly.type
_entity_poly.pdbx_seq_one_letter_code
_entity_poly.pdbx_strand_id
1 'polypeptide(L)'
;MIISALVHDQFHHVERWDDVDRVIDEAIDCSLPGSTDAPLPPGEVAQFYCAAQPWTDEVLEWAPDNFLQLASNPSAGYAALTWMGFRGEATMETFVSFGMDAPLSTPPRLVIDPGYPYDHDPRSALPLEQARTAVREFCRTGGARPQSVTWVRGDFTGAILQPLPDIVA
;
A
#
# COMPACT_ATOMS: atom_id res chain seq x y z
N MET A 1 -15.44 4.62 13.62
CA MET A 1 -14.17 4.82 12.89
C MET A 1 -14.52 4.82 11.43
N ILE A 2 -13.98 5.76 10.67
CA ILE A 2 -14.23 5.95 9.25
C ILE A 2 -12.97 5.53 8.52
N ILE A 3 -13.12 4.71 7.48
CA ILE A 3 -12.05 4.40 6.53
C ILE A 3 -12.20 5.39 5.38
N SER A 4 -11.17 6.19 5.15
CA SER A 4 -11.06 7.02 3.95
C SER A 4 -10.05 6.36 3.03
N ALA A 5 -10.42 6.14 1.78
CA ALA A 5 -9.54 5.53 0.79
C ALA A 5 -9.47 6.40 -0.46
N LEU A 6 -8.27 6.71 -0.92
CA LEU A 6 -8.03 7.31 -2.23
C LEU A 6 -7.83 6.17 -3.22
N VAL A 7 -8.77 5.99 -4.15
CA VAL A 7 -8.74 4.95 -5.18
C VAL A 7 -9.16 5.60 -6.50
N HIS A 8 -8.43 5.36 -7.59
CA HIS A 8 -8.67 6.01 -8.89
C HIS A 8 -8.79 7.55 -8.80
N ASP A 9 -7.91 8.18 -8.02
CA ASP A 9 -7.92 9.63 -7.72
C ASP A 9 -9.23 10.16 -7.10
N GLN A 10 -10.02 9.28 -6.45
CA GLN A 10 -11.26 9.63 -5.76
C GLN A 10 -11.25 9.16 -4.31
N PHE A 11 -11.68 10.04 -3.40
CA PHE A 11 -11.87 9.69 -2.00
C PHE A 11 -13.20 8.96 -1.78
N HIS A 12 -13.11 7.78 -1.16
CA HIS A 12 -14.22 7.00 -0.67
C HIS A 12 -14.21 7.00 0.85
N HIS A 13 -15.30 7.40 1.48
CA HIS A 13 -15.45 7.36 2.94
C HIS A 13 -16.50 6.31 3.31
N VAL A 14 -16.08 5.32 4.10
CA VAL A 14 -16.92 4.17 4.43
C VAL A 14 -16.82 3.83 5.91
N GLU A 15 -17.96 3.39 6.46
CA GLU A 15 -18.10 2.99 7.86
C GLU A 15 -18.57 1.53 8.02
N ARG A 16 -19.30 1.01 7.04
CA ARG A 16 -19.81 -0.35 7.05
C ARG A 16 -18.79 -1.29 6.45
N TRP A 17 -18.59 -2.44 7.11
CA TRP A 17 -17.60 -3.43 6.67
C TRP A 17 -17.83 -3.96 5.25
N ASP A 18 -19.09 -4.15 4.83
CA ASP A 18 -19.40 -4.58 3.46
C ASP A 18 -18.98 -3.54 2.41
N ASP A 19 -19.00 -2.26 2.77
CA ASP A 19 -18.55 -1.18 1.89
C ASP A 19 -17.03 -1.04 1.92
N VAL A 20 -16.38 -1.29 3.07
CA VAL A 20 -14.92 -1.37 3.19
C VAL A 20 -14.36 -2.47 2.29
N ASP A 21 -14.92 -3.68 2.36
CA ASP A 21 -14.45 -4.80 1.55
C ASP A 21 -14.59 -4.50 0.05
N ARG A 22 -15.68 -3.84 -0.38
CA ARG A 22 -15.86 -3.43 -1.78
C ARG A 22 -14.79 -2.44 -2.25
N VAL A 23 -14.41 -1.47 -1.43
CA VAL A 23 -13.36 -0.50 -1.76
C VAL A 23 -11.99 -1.16 -1.81
N ILE A 24 -11.72 -2.11 -0.92
CA ILE A 24 -10.49 -2.92 -0.95
C ILE A 24 -10.44 -3.75 -2.24
N ASP A 25 -11.54 -4.39 -2.59
CA ASP A 25 -11.62 -5.21 -3.80
C ASP A 25 -11.40 -4.36 -5.06
N GLU A 26 -12.03 -3.18 -5.15
CA GLU A 26 -11.80 -2.24 -6.25
C GLU A 26 -10.31 -1.82 -6.35
N ALA A 27 -9.71 -1.41 -5.23
CA ALA A 27 -8.31 -0.98 -5.19
C ALA A 27 -7.31 -2.08 -5.57
N ILE A 28 -7.65 -3.34 -5.33
CA ILE A 28 -6.78 -4.49 -5.62
C ILE A 28 -7.00 -5.00 -7.05
N ASP A 29 -8.25 -5.11 -7.48
CA ASP A 29 -8.65 -5.86 -8.68
C ASP A 29 -8.79 -4.96 -9.92
N CYS A 30 -9.07 -3.66 -9.73
CA CYS A 30 -9.31 -2.70 -10.83
C CYS A 30 -8.15 -1.69 -11.03
N SER A 31 -7.07 -1.79 -10.26
CA SER A 31 -5.91 -0.90 -10.36
C SER A 31 -5.19 -1.01 -11.70
N LEU A 32 -4.73 0.14 -12.19
CA LEU A 32 -3.88 0.24 -13.38
C LEU A 32 -2.40 0.22 -12.99
N PRO A 33 -1.61 -0.83 -13.29
CA PRO A 33 -0.18 -0.89 -12.94
C PRO A 33 0.72 0.01 -13.82
N GLY A 34 0.14 0.85 -14.69
CA GLY A 34 0.84 1.60 -15.73
C GLY A 34 1.21 0.74 -16.94
N SER A 35 1.90 1.33 -17.93
CA SER A 35 2.31 0.66 -19.18
C SER A 35 3.82 0.78 -19.44
N THR A 36 4.38 -0.18 -20.16
CA THR A 36 5.78 -0.14 -20.66
C THR A 36 5.91 0.57 -22.00
N ASP A 37 4.79 0.82 -22.69
CA ASP A 37 4.76 1.28 -24.08
C ASP A 37 4.84 2.81 -24.21
N ALA A 38 4.76 3.51 -23.09
CA ALA A 38 5.00 4.94 -23.00
C ALA A 38 6.07 5.22 -21.92
N PRO A 39 6.84 6.30 -22.04
CA PRO A 39 7.86 6.65 -21.03
C PRO A 39 7.29 6.98 -19.64
N LEU A 40 6.02 7.42 -19.58
CA LEU A 40 5.35 7.93 -18.38
C LEU A 40 3.83 7.62 -18.33
N PRO A 41 3.34 6.39 -18.55
CA PRO A 41 1.97 6.05 -18.20
C PRO A 41 1.96 5.84 -16.68
N PRO A 42 1.38 6.77 -15.90
CA PRO A 42 1.30 6.62 -14.46
C PRO A 42 0.54 5.32 -14.17
N GLY A 43 1.09 4.47 -13.31
CA GLY A 43 0.26 3.48 -12.64
C GLY A 43 -0.59 4.14 -11.58
N GLU A 44 -1.40 3.36 -10.90
CA GLU A 44 -2.24 3.81 -9.81
C GLU A 44 -1.73 3.26 -8.49
N VAL A 45 -1.99 4.04 -7.47
CA VAL A 45 -1.66 3.71 -6.10
C VAL A 45 -2.86 4.08 -5.26
N ALA A 46 -3.39 3.10 -4.53
CA ALA A 46 -4.44 3.33 -3.57
C ALA A 46 -3.85 3.70 -2.21
N GLN A 47 -4.54 4.54 -1.45
CA GLN A 47 -4.14 4.92 -0.10
C GLN A 47 -5.30 4.76 0.86
N PHE A 48 -5.05 4.20 2.04
CA PHE A 48 -6.05 3.93 3.06
C PHE A 48 -5.69 4.64 4.37
N TYR A 49 -6.71 5.24 4.96
CA TYR A 49 -6.62 6.08 6.15
C TYR A 49 -7.70 5.66 7.16
N CYS A 50 -7.32 5.55 8.42
CA CYS A 50 -8.25 5.29 9.52
C CYS A 50 -8.38 6.55 10.39
N ALA A 51 -9.58 7.12 10.48
CA ALA A 51 -9.80 8.37 11.21
C ALA A 51 -11.14 8.38 11.96
N ALA A 52 -11.30 9.35 12.87
CA ALA A 52 -12.56 9.60 13.55
C ALA A 52 -13.59 10.32 12.66
N GLN A 53 -13.12 11.00 11.60
CA GLN A 53 -13.92 11.79 10.66
C GLN A 53 -13.47 11.51 9.21
N PRO A 54 -14.29 11.81 8.18
CA PRO A 54 -13.96 11.54 6.78
C PRO A 54 -12.80 12.40 6.29
N TRP A 55 -11.64 11.79 6.04
CA TRP A 55 -10.38 12.49 5.76
C TRP A 55 -10.11 12.64 4.25
N THR A 56 -9.63 13.82 3.87
CA THR A 56 -9.04 14.13 2.55
C THR A 56 -7.70 14.85 2.74
N ASP A 57 -6.88 14.88 1.70
CA ASP A 57 -5.58 15.57 1.66
C ASP A 57 -5.68 17.10 1.81
N GLU A 58 -6.87 17.68 1.63
CA GLU A 58 -7.16 19.08 1.91
C GLU A 58 -7.20 19.40 3.42
N VAL A 59 -7.32 18.39 4.30
CA VAL A 59 -7.50 18.58 5.74
C VAL A 59 -6.25 18.21 6.54
N LEU A 60 -5.45 19.22 6.84
CA LEU A 60 -4.17 19.06 7.55
C LEU A 60 -4.30 19.07 9.08
N GLU A 61 -5.32 19.72 9.64
CA GLU A 61 -5.44 19.96 11.09
C GLU A 61 -5.51 18.66 11.92
N TRP A 62 -6.08 17.61 11.34
CA TRP A 62 -6.24 16.31 11.99
C TRP A 62 -5.84 15.17 11.05
N ALA A 63 -4.80 15.39 10.23
CA ALA A 63 -4.26 14.37 9.36
C ALA A 63 -3.98 13.07 10.14
N PRO A 64 -4.34 11.89 9.60
CA PRO A 64 -4.07 10.61 10.24
C PRO A 64 -2.58 10.43 10.54
N ASP A 65 -2.27 9.92 11.73
CA ASP A 65 -0.90 9.66 12.15
C ASP A 65 -0.20 8.58 11.31
N ASN A 66 -0.97 7.83 10.53
CA ASN A 66 -0.49 6.78 9.67
C ASN A 66 -1.42 6.56 8.47
N PHE A 67 -0.89 5.92 7.45
CA PHE A 67 -1.65 5.47 6.30
C PHE A 67 -0.99 4.25 5.66
N LEU A 68 -1.79 3.52 4.90
CA LEU A 68 -1.34 2.37 4.13
C LEU A 68 -1.49 2.66 2.65
N GLN A 69 -0.39 2.58 1.93
CA GLN A 69 -0.35 2.66 0.49
C GLN A 69 -0.35 1.25 -0.12
N LEU A 70 -1.08 1.08 -1.22
CA LEU A 70 -1.22 -0.16 -1.97
C LEU A 70 -0.95 0.10 -3.44
N ALA A 71 0.02 -0.63 -3.99
CA ALA A 71 0.23 -0.77 -5.42
C ALA A 71 -0.16 -2.18 -5.83
N SER A 72 -1.00 -2.34 -6.85
CA SER A 72 -1.48 -3.65 -7.30
C SER A 72 -1.31 -3.81 -8.81
N ASN A 73 -0.99 -5.03 -9.21
CA ASN A 73 -0.96 -5.47 -10.59
C ASN A 73 -1.83 -6.74 -10.71
N PRO A 74 -3.15 -6.57 -10.91
CA PRO A 74 -4.08 -7.70 -10.97
C PRO A 74 -3.69 -8.72 -12.03
N SER A 75 -3.22 -8.24 -13.18
CA SER A 75 -2.82 -9.08 -14.32
C SER A 75 -1.65 -10.02 -14.01
N ALA A 76 -0.75 -9.59 -13.12
CA ALA A 76 0.39 -10.37 -12.67
C ALA A 76 0.09 -11.19 -11.39
N GLY A 77 -0.99 -10.88 -10.67
CA GLY A 77 -1.35 -11.58 -9.43
C GLY A 77 -0.62 -11.09 -8.18
N TYR A 78 -0.05 -9.86 -8.21
CA TYR A 78 0.76 -9.33 -7.11
C TYR A 78 0.41 -7.89 -6.73
N ALA A 79 0.74 -7.55 -5.49
CA ALA A 79 0.68 -6.20 -4.94
C ALA A 79 1.91 -5.92 -4.05
N ALA A 80 2.14 -4.65 -3.74
CA ALA A 80 3.07 -4.22 -2.70
C ALA A 80 2.39 -3.21 -1.79
N LEU A 81 2.84 -3.15 -0.54
CA LEU A 81 2.31 -2.27 0.48
C LEU A 81 3.41 -1.37 1.04
N THR A 82 3.07 -0.11 1.32
CA THR A 82 3.89 0.79 2.14
C THR A 82 3.06 1.27 3.32
N TRP A 83 3.50 0.98 4.54
CA TRP A 83 2.94 1.57 5.74
C TRP A 83 3.81 2.75 6.15
N MET A 84 3.18 3.91 6.33
CA MET A 84 3.83 5.11 6.82
C MET A 84 3.12 5.56 8.09
N GLY A 85 3.88 5.94 9.11
CA GLY A 85 3.29 6.51 10.31
C GLY A 85 4.28 7.23 11.20
N PHE A 86 3.77 8.09 12.07
CA PHE A 86 4.58 8.86 12.99
C PHE A 86 4.83 8.09 14.30
N ARG A 87 6.10 8.02 14.70
CA ARG A 87 6.52 7.55 16.02
C ARG A 87 6.82 8.76 16.90
N GLY A 88 5.88 9.11 17.77
CA GLY A 88 5.93 10.39 18.50
C GLY A 88 5.70 11.57 17.56
N GLU A 89 6.12 12.77 17.96
CA GLU A 89 5.76 14.01 17.25
C GLU A 89 6.64 14.34 16.02
N ALA A 90 7.75 13.63 15.79
CA ALA A 90 8.78 14.11 14.86
C ALA A 90 9.39 13.07 13.91
N THR A 91 9.17 11.78 14.12
CA THR A 91 9.82 10.74 13.29
C THR A 91 8.78 9.98 12.50
N MET A 92 8.70 10.27 11.19
CA MET A 92 7.97 9.43 10.26
C MET A 92 8.76 8.14 10.02
N GLU A 93 8.08 7.01 10.14
CA GLU A 93 8.60 5.69 9.88
C GLU A 93 7.94 5.12 8.63
N THR A 94 8.77 4.62 7.72
CA THR A 94 8.30 3.96 6.50
C THR A 94 8.71 2.49 6.52
N PHE A 95 7.75 1.62 6.23
CA PHE A 95 7.96 0.19 6.08
C PHE A 95 7.31 -0.27 4.78
N VAL A 96 7.99 -1.15 4.07
CA VAL A 96 7.48 -1.80 2.86
C VAL A 96 7.23 -3.28 3.14
N SER A 97 6.26 -3.86 2.44
CA SER A 97 6.02 -5.30 2.48
C SER A 97 7.28 -6.07 2.08
N PHE A 98 7.37 -7.32 2.53
CA PHE A 98 8.44 -8.23 2.17
C PHE A 98 7.86 -9.63 1.87
N GLY A 99 8.00 -10.05 0.62
CA GLY A 99 7.65 -11.39 0.15
C GLY A 99 8.75 -12.39 0.49
N MET A 100 8.38 -13.47 1.17
CA MET A 100 9.31 -14.56 1.53
C MET A 100 9.77 -15.36 0.30
N ASP A 101 8.95 -15.42 -0.74
CA ASP A 101 9.22 -16.16 -1.99
C ASP A 101 10.04 -15.35 -3.01
N ALA A 102 10.71 -14.27 -2.56
CA ALA A 102 11.45 -13.35 -3.40
C ALA A 102 12.95 -13.71 -3.51
N PRO A 103 13.64 -13.36 -4.62
CA PRO A 103 13.13 -12.56 -5.74
C PRO A 103 12.40 -13.39 -6.79
N LEU A 104 11.29 -12.86 -7.29
CA LEU A 104 10.59 -13.36 -8.47
C LEU A 104 11.53 -13.27 -9.69
N SER A 105 11.55 -14.30 -10.54
CA SER A 105 12.35 -14.31 -11.77
C SER A 105 11.94 -13.24 -12.77
N THR A 106 10.68 -12.80 -12.69
CA THR A 106 10.12 -11.72 -13.51
C THR A 106 9.25 -10.87 -12.59
N PRO A 107 9.82 -9.83 -11.96
CA PRO A 107 9.07 -9.04 -10.98
C PRO A 107 7.93 -8.28 -11.67
N PRO A 108 6.73 -8.28 -11.07
CA PRO A 108 5.61 -7.48 -11.55
C PRO A 108 5.94 -6.00 -11.39
N ARG A 109 5.40 -5.18 -12.29
CA ARG A 109 5.42 -3.73 -12.10
C ARG A 109 4.46 -3.36 -10.97
N LEU A 110 4.98 -2.69 -9.95
CA LEU A 110 4.24 -2.24 -8.77
C LEU A 110 4.66 -0.81 -8.48
N VAL A 111 3.90 0.16 -8.99
CA VAL A 111 4.26 1.58 -8.96
C VAL A 111 4.21 2.13 -7.54
N ILE A 112 5.24 2.87 -7.09
CA ILE A 112 5.22 3.52 -5.77
C ILE A 112 4.62 4.94 -5.82
N ASP A 113 4.84 5.64 -6.93
CA ASP A 113 4.40 7.02 -7.14
C ASP A 113 3.95 7.15 -8.62
N PRO A 114 2.67 7.43 -8.89
CA PRO A 114 2.20 7.67 -10.26
C PRO A 114 2.93 8.82 -10.98
N GLY A 115 3.35 9.85 -10.25
CA GLY A 115 4.03 11.04 -10.77
C GLY A 115 5.52 10.86 -11.04
N TYR A 116 6.12 9.76 -10.56
CA TYR A 116 7.54 9.47 -10.71
C TYR A 116 7.73 7.99 -11.04
N PRO A 117 8.40 7.60 -12.13
CA PRO A 117 8.39 6.22 -12.64
C PRO A 117 9.27 5.25 -11.83
N TYR A 118 9.01 5.14 -10.53
CA TYR A 118 9.62 4.17 -9.64
C TYR A 118 8.62 3.06 -9.33
N ASP A 119 9.15 1.84 -9.30
CA ASP A 119 8.43 0.68 -8.82
C ASP A 119 9.03 0.27 -7.47
N HIS A 120 8.22 -0.40 -6.66
CA HIS A 120 8.70 -1.06 -5.45
C HIS A 120 9.87 -2.02 -5.74
N ASP A 121 10.74 -2.24 -4.75
CA ASP A 121 11.70 -3.34 -4.81
C ASP A 121 10.95 -4.67 -5.10
N PRO A 122 11.41 -5.49 -6.06
CA PRO A 122 10.84 -6.81 -6.36
C PRO A 122 10.53 -7.71 -5.17
N ARG A 123 11.30 -7.57 -4.08
CA ARG A 123 11.10 -8.33 -2.84
C ARG A 123 9.94 -7.84 -2.01
N SER A 124 9.32 -6.72 -2.38
CA SER A 124 8.11 -6.22 -1.74
C SER A 124 6.83 -6.86 -2.28
N ALA A 125 6.93 -7.61 -3.38
CA ALA A 125 5.78 -8.25 -4.01
C ALA A 125 5.14 -9.32 -3.11
N LEU A 126 3.83 -9.23 -2.96
CA LEU A 126 2.97 -10.16 -2.23
C LEU A 126 1.86 -10.67 -3.17
N PRO A 127 1.37 -11.91 -3.00
CA PRO A 127 0.14 -12.35 -3.67
C PRO A 127 -1.04 -11.42 -3.33
N LEU A 128 -1.93 -11.15 -4.29
CA LEU A 128 -3.08 -10.24 -4.10
C LEU A 128 -3.91 -10.58 -2.86
N GLU A 129 -4.19 -11.85 -2.61
CA GLU A 129 -4.99 -12.27 -1.45
C GLU A 129 -4.31 -12.00 -0.11
N GLN A 130 -2.97 -12.04 -0.08
CA GLN A 130 -2.22 -11.65 1.11
C GLN A 130 -2.29 -10.14 1.33
N ALA A 131 -2.17 -9.35 0.26
CA ALA A 131 -2.36 -7.90 0.34
C ALA A 131 -3.79 -7.53 0.77
N ARG A 132 -4.81 -8.20 0.23
CA ARG A 132 -6.23 -8.05 0.62
C ARG A 132 -6.44 -8.29 2.10
N THR A 133 -5.82 -9.36 2.63
CA THR A 133 -5.85 -9.67 4.06
C THR A 133 -5.19 -8.58 4.90
N ALA A 134 -4.03 -8.08 4.48
CA ALA A 134 -3.32 -7.02 5.18
C ALA A 134 -4.06 -5.68 5.19
N VAL A 135 -4.67 -5.27 4.07
CA VAL A 135 -5.46 -4.04 4.01
C VAL A 135 -6.69 -4.15 4.92
N ARG A 136 -7.38 -5.30 4.93
CA ARG A 136 -8.49 -5.56 5.87
C ARG A 136 -8.02 -5.46 7.33
N GLU A 137 -6.85 -6.01 7.65
CA GLU A 137 -6.27 -5.95 8.98
C GLU A 137 -5.93 -4.51 9.40
N PHE A 138 -5.31 -3.73 8.52
CA PHE A 138 -5.04 -2.30 8.73
C PHE A 138 -6.32 -1.55 9.08
N CYS A 139 -7.37 -1.73 8.27
CA CYS A 139 -8.67 -1.12 8.52
C CYS A 139 -9.27 -1.58 9.86
N ARG A 140 -9.15 -2.86 10.24
CA ARG A 140 -9.73 -3.40 11.49
C ARG A 140 -9.01 -2.93 12.74
N THR A 141 -7.72 -2.68 12.63
CA THR A 141 -6.85 -2.28 13.75
C THR A 141 -6.74 -0.77 13.91
N GLY A 142 -7.47 0.00 13.09
CA GLY A 142 -7.46 1.45 13.14
C GLY A 142 -6.13 2.05 12.67
N GLY A 143 -5.52 1.41 11.68
CA GLY A 143 -4.31 1.91 11.02
C GLY A 143 -3.01 1.32 11.55
N ALA A 144 -3.08 0.38 12.50
CA ALA A 144 -1.89 -0.34 12.93
C ALA A 144 -1.27 -1.11 11.76
N ARG A 145 0.06 -1.22 11.76
CA ARG A 145 0.78 -1.97 10.72
C ARG A 145 0.35 -3.46 10.75
N PRO A 146 -0.19 -4.00 9.64
CA PRO A 146 -0.69 -5.38 9.56
C PRO A 146 0.35 -6.45 9.96
N GLN A 147 -0.07 -7.52 10.62
CA GLN A 147 0.77 -8.64 11.03
C GLN A 147 0.73 -9.81 10.03
N SER A 148 -0.26 -9.84 9.13
CA SER A 148 -0.41 -10.85 8.08
C SER A 148 0.66 -10.80 6.98
N VAL A 149 1.53 -9.80 7.00
CA VAL A 149 2.67 -9.65 6.08
C VAL A 149 3.94 -9.34 6.86
N THR A 150 5.08 -9.74 6.29
CA THR A 150 6.39 -9.33 6.80
C THR A 150 6.68 -7.90 6.34
N TRP A 151 7.25 -7.11 7.24
CA TRP A 151 7.63 -5.72 6.97
C TRP A 151 9.13 -5.54 7.13
N VAL A 152 9.71 -4.77 6.22
CA VAL A 152 11.09 -4.28 6.34
C VAL A 152 11.11 -2.76 6.26
N ARG A 153 12.11 -2.14 6.87
CA ARG A 153 12.37 -0.70 6.75
C ARG A 153 12.59 -0.35 5.28
N GLY A 154 11.88 0.68 4.83
CA GLY A 154 12.04 1.24 3.50
C GLY A 154 11.94 2.75 3.51
N ASP A 155 11.77 3.34 2.33
CA ASP A 155 11.51 4.76 2.13
C ASP A 155 10.34 5.00 1.16
N PHE A 156 10.07 6.27 0.87
CA PHE A 156 8.99 6.73 -0.01
C PHE A 156 9.20 6.35 -1.48
N THR A 157 10.37 5.82 -1.84
CA THR A 157 10.68 5.35 -3.19
C THR A 157 10.42 3.84 -3.34
N GLY A 158 9.95 3.17 -2.29
CA GLY A 158 9.70 1.74 -2.30
C GLY A 158 10.96 0.88 -2.17
N ALA A 159 12.10 1.50 -1.85
CA ALA A 159 13.36 0.82 -1.62
C ALA A 159 13.41 0.17 -0.23
N ILE A 160 14.05 -1.00 -0.13
CA ILE A 160 14.35 -1.65 1.16
C ILE A 160 15.68 -1.10 1.69
N LEU A 161 15.66 -0.54 2.90
CA LEU A 161 16.81 0.14 3.51
C LEU A 161 17.56 -0.68 4.57
N GLN A 162 16.97 -1.79 5.03
CA GLN A 162 17.62 -2.67 6.00
C GLN A 162 18.28 -3.88 5.33
N PRO A 163 19.25 -4.52 6.01
CA PRO A 163 19.68 -5.86 5.64
C PRO A 163 18.48 -6.80 5.59
N LEU A 164 18.45 -7.62 4.53
CA LEU A 164 17.35 -8.55 4.32
C LEU A 164 17.41 -9.66 5.38
N PRO A 165 16.26 -10.08 5.92
CA PRO A 165 16.22 -11.26 6.77
C PRO A 165 16.75 -12.46 5.98
N ASP A 166 17.49 -13.35 6.65
CA ASP A 166 17.99 -14.57 6.04
C ASP A 166 16.81 -15.40 5.49
N ILE A 167 16.75 -15.54 4.17
CA ILE A 167 15.79 -16.43 3.51
C ILE A 167 16.35 -17.84 3.69
N VAL A 168 15.77 -18.60 4.62
CA VAL A 168 16.11 -20.03 4.76
C VAL A 168 15.54 -20.73 3.54
N ALA A 169 16.43 -21.15 2.63
CA ALA A 169 16.13 -21.93 1.44
C ALA A 169 15.58 -23.33 1.76
#